data_AF-R7EUS4-F1
#
_entry.id   AF-R7EUS4-F1
#
_cell.length_a   1.000
_cell.length_b   1.000
_cell.length_c   1.000
_cell.angle_alpha   90.00
_cell.angle_beta   90.00
_cell.angle_gamma   90.00
#
_symmetry.space_group_name_H-M   'P 1'
#
loop_
_entity.id
_entity.type
_entity.pdbx_description
1 polymer ?
#
loop_
_entity_poly.entity_id
_entity_poly.type
_entity_poly.pdbx_seq_one_letter_code
_entity_poly.pdbx_strand_id
1 'polypeptide(L)'
;MLPHNRPDIRSLFESLLPYFDAGVKPADEILRLKMTEGLYTILNTDVNLYASLFDFADPWKINIIDFMEKNYMNEMSMAEIALYTGRSLSTFKRDFHQYSNLTPQKWIIRRRLEAAHELLQKGGKKISDICYEVGFKNLSHFYRLYKETYGLTPGMA
;
A
#
# COMPACT_ATOMS: atom_id res chain seq x y z
N MET A 1 -9.35 -22.57 -3.45
CA MET A 1 -8.58 -23.60 -4.18
C MET A 1 -9.40 -24.01 -5.38
N LEU A 2 -8.80 -24.09 -6.58
CA LEU A 2 -9.52 -24.48 -7.79
C LEU A 2 -10.06 -25.93 -7.63
N PRO A 3 -11.28 -26.24 -8.10
CA PRO A 3 -11.87 -27.57 -7.94
C PRO A 3 -10.98 -28.64 -8.59
N HIS A 4 -10.68 -29.71 -7.85
CA HIS A 4 -9.95 -30.85 -8.40
C HIS A 4 -10.83 -31.57 -9.43
N ASN A 5 -10.24 -31.93 -10.59
CA ASN A 5 -10.89 -32.61 -11.74
C ASN A 5 -11.68 -31.72 -12.73
N ARG A 6 -11.15 -30.53 -13.04
CA ARG A 6 -11.68 -29.65 -14.09
C ARG A 6 -11.02 -29.94 -15.45
N PRO A 7 -11.75 -30.47 -16.45
CA PRO A 7 -11.17 -30.86 -17.74
C PRO A 7 -10.66 -29.67 -18.56
N ASP A 8 -11.28 -28.51 -18.40
CA ASP A 8 -10.87 -27.24 -19.01
C ASP A 8 -9.55 -26.72 -18.45
N ILE A 9 -9.36 -26.74 -17.13
CA ILE A 9 -8.07 -26.40 -16.49
C ILE A 9 -6.98 -27.34 -17.00
N ARG A 10 -7.27 -28.65 -17.01
CA ARG A 10 -6.31 -29.66 -17.44
C ARG A 10 -5.90 -29.48 -18.91
N SER A 11 -6.88 -29.30 -19.81
CA SER A 11 -6.67 -29.06 -21.24
C SER A 11 -5.80 -27.83 -21.49
N LEU A 12 -6.04 -26.73 -20.77
CA LEU A 12 -5.24 -25.51 -20.89
C LEU A 12 -3.75 -25.77 -20.64
N PHE A 13 -3.40 -26.45 -19.54
CA PHE A 13 -2.00 -26.73 -19.21
C PHE A 13 -1.40 -27.83 -20.07
N GLU A 14 -2.13 -28.91 -20.37
CA GLU A 14 -1.64 -29.99 -21.24
C GLU A 14 -1.30 -29.49 -22.64
N SER A 15 -2.08 -28.55 -23.18
CA SER A 15 -1.80 -27.95 -24.48
C SER A 15 -0.52 -27.11 -24.54
N LEU A 16 0.07 -26.74 -23.40
CA LEU A 16 1.33 -25.99 -23.29
C LEU A 16 2.54 -26.90 -23.08
N LEU A 17 2.35 -28.15 -22.63
CA LEU A 17 3.45 -29.09 -22.36
C LEU A 17 4.38 -29.33 -23.56
N PRO A 18 3.89 -29.51 -24.80
CA PRO A 18 4.78 -29.75 -25.94
C PRO A 18 5.78 -28.63 -26.20
N TYR A 19 5.41 -27.38 -25.89
CA TYR A 19 6.29 -26.22 -26.03
C TYR A 19 7.39 -26.21 -24.96
N PHE A 20 7.03 -26.57 -23.73
CA PHE A 20 7.98 -26.73 -22.62
C PHE A 20 8.96 -27.87 -22.89
N ASP A 21 8.45 -29.03 -23.31
CA ASP A 21 9.26 -30.21 -23.60
C ASP A 21 10.24 -29.98 -24.76
N ALA A 22 9.81 -29.21 -25.77
CA ALA A 22 10.66 -28.82 -26.89
C ALA A 22 11.61 -27.66 -26.57
N GLY A 23 11.45 -26.98 -25.43
CA GLY A 23 12.21 -25.77 -25.10
C GLY A 23 11.94 -24.59 -26.04
N VAL A 24 10.78 -24.58 -26.73
CA VAL A 24 10.42 -23.57 -27.73
C VAL A 24 9.32 -22.67 -27.19
N LYS A 25 9.52 -21.35 -27.26
CA LYS A 25 8.47 -20.38 -26.92
C LYS A 25 7.34 -20.44 -27.97
N PRO A 26 6.06 -20.56 -27.58
CA PRO A 26 4.95 -20.41 -28.51
C PRO A 26 4.94 -19.00 -29.15
N ALA A 27 4.34 -18.90 -30.34
CA ALA A 27 4.09 -17.61 -30.96
C ALA A 27 3.23 -16.72 -30.04
N ASP A 28 3.44 -15.41 -30.09
CA ASP A 28 2.74 -14.47 -29.19
C ASP A 28 1.21 -14.53 -29.32
N GLU A 29 0.70 -14.81 -30.52
CA GLU A 29 -0.73 -15.01 -30.76
C GLU A 29 -1.27 -16.25 -30.04
N ILE A 30 -0.52 -17.35 -30.02
CA ILE A 30 -0.87 -18.56 -29.26
C ILE A 30 -0.87 -18.28 -27.77
N LEU A 31 0.12 -17.53 -27.26
CA LEU A 31 0.15 -17.11 -25.86
C LEU A 31 -1.08 -16.27 -25.51
N ARG A 32 -1.50 -15.33 -26.37
CA ARG A 32 -2.71 -14.53 -26.16
C ARG A 32 -3.97 -15.40 -26.13
N LEU A 33 -4.10 -16.36 -27.03
CA LEU A 33 -5.24 -17.30 -27.02
C LEU A 33 -5.27 -18.12 -25.72
N LYS A 34 -4.11 -18.58 -25.24
CA LYS A 34 -4.00 -19.32 -23.98
C LYS A 34 -4.33 -18.47 -22.75
N MET A 35 -3.95 -17.20 -22.76
CA MET A 35 -4.35 -16.24 -21.72
C MET A 35 -5.88 -16.04 -21.70
N THR A 36 -6.50 -15.87 -22.86
CA THR A 36 -7.96 -15.74 -22.98
C THR A 36 -8.68 -17.00 -22.49
N GLU A 37 -8.21 -18.18 -22.90
CA GLU A 37 -8.73 -19.47 -22.43
C GLU A 37 -8.60 -19.60 -20.89
N GLY A 38 -7.46 -19.21 -20.33
CA GLY A 38 -7.24 -19.17 -18.88
C GLY A 38 -8.20 -18.25 -18.14
N LEU A 39 -8.48 -17.05 -18.68
CA LEU A 39 -9.44 -16.13 -18.09
C LEU A 39 -10.85 -16.73 -18.05
N TYR A 40 -11.32 -17.33 -19.16
CA TYR A 40 -12.63 -18.00 -19.18
C TYR A 40 -12.70 -19.18 -18.22
N THR A 41 -11.61 -19.94 -18.09
CA THR A 41 -11.52 -21.06 -17.16
C THR A 41 -11.68 -20.60 -15.71
N ILE A 42 -11.05 -19.48 -15.34
CA ILE A 42 -11.15 -18.90 -14.00
C ILE A 42 -12.55 -18.32 -13.76
N LEU A 43 -13.11 -17.59 -14.72
CA LEU A 43 -14.47 -17.03 -14.61
C LEU A 43 -15.55 -18.10 -14.46
N ASN A 44 -15.40 -19.24 -15.15
CA ASN A 44 -16.29 -20.38 -15.03
C ASN A 44 -16.07 -21.20 -13.74
N THR A 45 -15.20 -20.74 -12.83
CA THR A 45 -15.00 -21.37 -11.52
C THR A 45 -15.90 -20.74 -10.47
N ASP A 46 -16.05 -19.41 -10.46
CA ASP A 46 -16.91 -18.70 -9.52
C ASP A 46 -17.32 -17.34 -10.12
N VAL A 47 -18.62 -17.04 -10.13
CA VAL A 47 -19.17 -15.76 -10.62
C VAL A 47 -18.62 -14.57 -9.83
N ASN A 48 -18.24 -14.75 -8.56
CA ASN A 48 -17.62 -13.71 -7.74
C ASN A 48 -16.20 -13.35 -8.22
N LEU A 49 -15.53 -14.24 -8.95
CA LEU A 49 -14.23 -13.93 -9.56
C LEU A 49 -14.36 -12.93 -10.71
N TYR A 50 -15.53 -12.80 -11.32
CA TYR A 50 -15.79 -11.77 -12.34
C TYR A 50 -15.56 -10.38 -11.76
N ALA A 51 -16.11 -10.09 -10.59
CA ALA A 51 -15.90 -8.82 -9.89
C ALA A 51 -14.43 -8.60 -9.50
N SER A 52 -13.67 -9.67 -9.22
CA SER A 52 -12.24 -9.56 -8.88
C SER A 52 -11.32 -9.41 -10.09
N LEU A 53 -11.71 -9.93 -11.26
CA LEU A 53 -10.90 -9.92 -12.49
C LEU A 53 -11.26 -8.79 -13.46
N PHE A 54 -12.51 -8.31 -13.42
CA PHE A 54 -13.08 -7.35 -14.38
C PHE A 54 -13.57 -6.06 -13.71
N ASP A 55 -13.16 -5.78 -12.47
CA ASP A 55 -13.34 -4.44 -11.89
C ASP A 55 -12.38 -3.45 -12.55
N PHE A 56 -12.82 -2.92 -13.69
CA PHE A 56 -12.14 -1.91 -14.51
C PHE A 56 -12.70 -0.50 -14.28
N ALA A 57 -13.48 -0.28 -13.22
CA ALA A 57 -13.62 1.07 -12.70
C ALA A 57 -12.24 1.54 -12.17
N ASP A 58 -12.10 2.77 -11.70
CA ASP A 58 -10.95 3.15 -10.86
C ASP A 58 -11.28 2.94 -9.34
N PRO A 59 -11.20 1.72 -8.73
CA PRO A 59 -11.23 1.58 -7.25
C PRO A 59 -9.94 1.03 -6.62
N TRP A 60 -8.92 0.64 -7.39
CA TRP A 60 -7.76 -0.12 -6.87
C TRP A 60 -6.69 0.68 -6.14
N LYS A 61 -6.77 2.00 -6.16
CA LYS A 61 -5.80 2.84 -5.46
C LYS A 61 -6.21 2.94 -4.00
N ILE A 62 -5.44 2.27 -3.12
CA ILE A 62 -5.54 2.46 -1.68
C ILE A 62 -5.65 3.97 -1.39
N ASN A 63 -6.66 4.35 -0.61
CA ASN A 63 -6.85 5.72 -0.18
C ASN A 63 -5.59 6.17 0.57
N ILE A 64 -4.91 7.19 0.01
CA ILE A 64 -3.62 7.64 0.52
C ILE A 64 -3.76 8.12 1.97
N ILE A 65 -4.81 8.88 2.28
CA ILE A 65 -5.01 9.46 3.61
C ILE A 65 -5.29 8.35 4.61
N ASP A 66 -6.18 7.41 4.30
CA ASP A 66 -6.49 6.30 5.20
C ASP A 66 -5.26 5.41 5.45
N PHE A 67 -4.46 5.17 4.41
CA PHE A 67 -3.22 4.40 4.56
C PHE A 67 -2.22 5.15 5.43
N MET A 68 -2.04 6.45 5.23
CA MET A 68 -1.12 7.26 6.01
C MET A 68 -1.59 7.40 7.47
N GLU A 69 -2.89 7.56 7.74
CA GLU A 69 -3.44 7.58 9.11
C GLU A 69 -3.25 6.25 9.84
N LYS A 70 -3.38 5.11 9.15
CA LYS A 70 -3.17 3.80 9.78
C LYS A 70 -1.70 3.49 10.06
N ASN A 71 -0.78 4.16 9.37
CA ASN A 71 0.63 3.78 9.37
C ASN A 71 1.59 4.94 9.71
N TYR A 72 1.12 6.11 10.15
CA TYR A 72 2.01 7.25 10.41
C TYR A 72 3.05 6.94 11.49
N MET A 73 2.78 6.06 12.45
CA MET A 73 3.74 5.66 13.47
C MET A 73 4.83 4.72 12.94
N ASN A 74 4.57 4.04 11.82
CA ASN A 74 5.49 3.07 11.26
C ASN A 74 6.67 3.77 10.57
N GLU A 75 7.82 3.10 10.59
CA GLU A 75 8.99 3.54 9.86
C GLU A 75 8.84 3.21 8.38
N MET A 76 8.39 4.19 7.58
CA MET A 76 8.30 4.05 6.14
C MET A 76 8.81 5.30 5.43
N SER A 77 9.60 5.09 4.39
CA SER A 77 9.99 6.11 3.44
C SER A 77 8.80 6.50 2.54
N MET A 78 8.90 7.68 1.91
CA MET A 78 7.88 8.11 0.94
C MET A 78 7.80 7.18 -0.28
N ALA A 79 8.91 6.52 -0.64
CA ALA A 79 8.95 5.55 -1.73
C ALA A 79 8.18 4.28 -1.38
N GLU A 80 8.31 3.79 -0.15
CA GLU A 80 7.55 2.63 0.35
C GLU A 80 6.05 2.95 0.43
N ILE A 81 5.67 4.13 0.94
CA ILE A 81 4.26 4.54 0.98
C ILE A 81 3.66 4.63 -0.43
N ALA A 82 4.41 5.17 -1.39
CA ALA A 82 3.99 5.19 -2.78
C ALA A 82 3.78 3.77 -3.32
N LEU A 83 4.75 2.88 -3.09
CA LEU A 83 4.68 1.48 -3.51
C LEU A 83 3.47 0.75 -2.91
N TYR A 84 3.28 0.83 -1.60
CA TYR A 84 2.16 0.17 -0.91
C TYR A 84 0.80 0.71 -1.36
N THR A 85 0.73 1.98 -1.76
CA THR A 85 -0.50 2.59 -2.31
C THR A 85 -0.66 2.39 -3.82
N GLY A 86 0.15 1.55 -4.45
CA GLY A 86 0.06 1.21 -5.88
C GLY A 86 0.47 2.36 -6.81
N ARG A 87 1.38 3.23 -6.38
CA ARG A 87 1.77 4.45 -7.10
C ARG A 87 3.28 4.55 -7.28
N SER A 88 3.69 5.13 -8.40
CA SER A 88 5.05 5.69 -8.48
C SER A 88 5.20 6.86 -7.49
N LEU A 89 6.42 7.18 -7.07
CA LEU A 89 6.65 8.29 -6.13
C LEU A 89 6.13 9.64 -6.66
N SER A 90 6.25 9.90 -7.96
CA SER A 90 5.75 11.14 -8.58
C SER A 90 4.23 11.18 -8.61
N THR A 91 3.58 10.06 -8.98
CA THR A 91 2.13 9.90 -8.94
C THR A 91 1.60 10.05 -7.52
N PHE A 92 2.25 9.44 -6.53
CA PHE A 92 1.89 9.57 -5.12
C PHE A 92 1.90 11.03 -4.64
N LYS A 93 2.98 11.78 -4.92
CA LYS A 93 3.06 13.19 -4.51
C LYS A 93 1.99 14.05 -5.17
N ARG A 94 1.72 13.82 -6.47
CA ARG A 94 0.69 14.54 -7.23
C ARG A 94 -0.71 14.21 -6.71
N ASP A 95 -1.02 12.93 -6.54
CA ASP A 95 -2.31 12.47 -6.05
C ASP A 95 -2.53 12.94 -4.60
N PHE A 96 -1.50 12.92 -3.74
CA PHE A 96 -1.57 13.42 -2.36
C PHE A 96 -1.92 14.91 -2.28
N HIS A 97 -1.41 15.71 -3.20
CA HIS A 97 -1.66 17.16 -3.20
C HIS A 97 -3.14 17.52 -3.40
N GLN A 98 -3.94 16.60 -3.94
CA GLN A 98 -5.39 16.77 -4.06
C GLN A 98 -6.11 16.71 -2.69
N TYR A 99 -5.48 16.10 -1.68
CA TYR A 99 -6.04 15.92 -0.34
C TYR A 99 -5.43 16.88 0.69
N SER A 100 -4.22 17.40 0.44
CA SER A 100 -3.53 18.27 1.39
C SER A 100 -2.61 19.27 0.69
N ASN A 101 -2.58 20.49 1.25
CA ASN A 101 -1.63 21.53 0.88
C ASN A 101 -0.22 21.28 1.45
N LEU A 102 -0.06 20.30 2.34
CA LEU A 102 1.25 19.90 2.86
C LEU A 102 1.94 18.93 1.91
N THR A 103 3.25 18.77 2.07
CA THR A 103 3.94 17.61 1.48
C THR A 103 3.63 16.36 2.31
N PRO A 104 3.63 15.14 1.72
CA PRO A 104 3.35 13.91 2.47
C PRO A 104 4.23 13.74 3.72
N GLN A 105 5.51 14.13 3.63
CA GLN A 105 6.43 14.09 4.76
C GLN A 105 6.05 15.08 5.87
N LYS A 106 5.68 16.32 5.51
CA LYS A 106 5.22 17.32 6.49
C LYS A 106 3.91 16.89 7.15
N TRP A 107 3.02 16.25 6.39
CA TRP A 107 1.78 15.71 6.89
C TRP A 107 2.02 14.63 7.95
N ILE A 108 2.90 13.65 7.69
CA ILE A 108 3.23 12.62 8.70
C ILE A 108 3.83 13.25 9.94
N ILE A 109 4.78 14.16 9.79
CA ILE A 109 5.40 14.85 10.93
C ILE A 109 4.32 15.53 11.78
N ARG A 110 3.40 16.25 11.15
CA ARG A 110 2.30 16.91 11.85
C ARG A 110 1.40 15.93 12.59
N ARG A 111 0.96 14.85 11.95
CA ARG A 111 0.13 13.82 12.59
C ARG A 111 0.83 13.13 13.77
N ARG A 112 2.13 12.87 13.66
CA ARG A 112 2.94 12.35 14.77
C ARG A 112 3.02 13.32 15.96
N LEU A 113 3.17 14.62 15.68
CA LEU A 113 3.19 15.65 16.72
C LEU A 113 1.83 15.78 17.41
N GLU A 114 0.74 15.71 16.65
CA GLU A 114 -0.62 15.70 17.19
C GLU A 114 -0.86 14.49 18.11
N ALA A 115 -0.49 13.28 17.68
CA ALA A 115 -0.56 12.09 18.53
C ALA A 115 0.33 12.20 19.79
N ALA A 116 1.53 12.78 19.66
CA ALA A 116 2.43 12.98 20.79
C ALA A 116 1.84 13.99 21.80
N HIS A 117 1.23 15.06 21.32
CA HIS A 117 0.57 16.06 22.15
C HIS A 117 -0.55 15.43 22.98
N GLU A 118 -1.40 14.61 22.35
CA GLU A 118 -2.47 13.88 23.04
C GLU A 118 -1.95 12.93 24.13
N LEU A 119 -0.82 12.24 23.87
CA LEU A 119 -0.18 11.36 24.86
C LEU A 119 0.45 12.14 26.01
N LEU A 120 1.05 13.30 25.74
CA LEU A 120 1.64 14.15 26.77
C LEU A 120 0.57 14.73 27.71
N GLN A 121 -0.56 15.19 27.17
CA GLN A 121 -1.69 15.67 27.96
C GLN A 121 -2.28 14.60 28.89
N LYS A 122 -2.25 13.33 28.48
CA LYS A 122 -2.68 12.20 29.33
C LYS A 122 -1.68 11.89 30.45
N GLY A 123 -0.42 12.26 30.29
CA GLY A 123 0.66 11.98 31.23
C GLY A 123 1.01 10.49 31.35
N GLY A 124 1.87 10.16 32.31
CA GLY A 124 2.17 8.77 32.71
C GLY A 124 3.22 8.03 31.86
N LYS A 125 3.69 8.59 30.74
CA LYS A 125 4.79 8.04 29.93
C LYS A 125 5.97 9.00 29.89
N LYS A 126 7.20 8.48 29.76
CA LYS A 126 8.38 9.32 29.53
C LYS A 126 8.30 9.93 28.14
N ILE A 127 8.77 11.17 27.99
CA ILE A 127 8.81 11.88 26.72
C ILE A 127 9.62 11.11 25.67
N SER A 128 10.69 10.43 26.10
CA SER A 128 11.48 9.54 25.25
C SER A 128 10.62 8.46 24.62
N ASP A 129 9.78 7.83 25.42
CA ASP A 129 8.97 6.68 25.02
C ASP A 129 7.87 7.15 24.07
N ILE A 130 7.22 8.28 24.37
CA ILE A 130 6.22 8.91 23.48
C ILE A 130 6.83 9.26 22.12
N CYS A 131 8.03 9.85 22.10
CA CYS A 131 8.73 10.21 20.86
C CYS A 131 8.91 8.98 19.94
N TYR A 132 9.38 7.86 20.49
CA TYR A 132 9.58 6.64 19.72
C TYR A 132 8.26 5.95 19.36
N GLU A 133 7.28 5.95 20.27
CA GLU A 133 5.94 5.37 20.07
C GLU A 133 5.21 6.03 18.90
N VAL A 134 5.27 7.35 18.77
CA VAL A 134 4.65 8.06 17.64
C VAL A 134 5.51 8.01 16.37
N GLY A 135 6.66 7.33 16.38
CA GLY A 135 7.47 7.06 15.20
C GLY A 135 8.62 8.04 14.91
N PHE A 136 8.99 8.94 15.83
CA PHE A 136 10.21 9.74 15.67
C PHE A 136 11.45 8.93 16.04
N LYS A 137 12.52 9.05 15.25
CA LYS A 137 13.79 8.36 15.50
C LYS A 137 14.76 9.13 16.39
N ASN A 138 14.56 10.43 16.53
CA ASN A 138 15.52 11.33 17.16
C ASN A 138 14.80 12.31 18.08
N LEU A 139 15.17 12.27 19.37
CA LEU A 139 14.58 13.11 20.40
C LEU A 139 14.84 14.60 20.15
N SER A 140 16.06 14.99 19.80
CA SER A 140 16.39 16.40 19.53
C SER A 140 15.56 16.95 18.36
N HIS A 141 15.33 16.13 17.33
CA HIS A 141 14.48 16.49 16.20
C HIS A 141 13.00 16.65 16.63
N PHE A 142 12.50 15.70 17.43
CA PHE A 142 11.16 15.76 17.99
C PHE A 142 10.96 17.02 18.85
N TYR A 143 11.85 17.30 19.81
CA TYR A 143 11.78 18.49 20.67
C TYR A 143 11.75 19.78 19.86
N ARG A 144 12.62 19.90 18.83
CA ARG A 144 12.67 21.08 17.97
C ARG A 144 11.33 21.31 17.25
N LEU A 145 10.83 20.27 16.58
CA LEU A 145 9.58 20.36 15.80
C LEU A 145 8.35 20.55 16.68
N TYR A 146 8.32 19.93 17.85
CA TYR A 146 7.24 20.09 18.81
C TYR A 146 7.15 21.52 19.32
N LYS A 147 8.30 22.11 19.72
CA LYS A 147 8.37 23.51 20.14
C LYS A 147 7.99 24.48 19.03
N GLU A 148 8.41 24.20 17.79
CA GLU A 148 8.05 24.99 16.62
C GLU A 148 6.54 24.96 16.35
N THR A 149 5.89 23.81 16.60
CA THR A 149 4.46 23.59 16.31
C THR A 149 3.54 24.12 17.41
N TYR A 150 3.90 23.90 18.68
CA TYR A 150 3.03 24.22 19.84
C TYR A 150 3.51 25.43 20.67
N GLY A 151 4.66 26.01 20.35
CA GLY A 151 5.24 27.14 21.09
C GLY A 151 5.86 26.79 22.45
N LEU A 152 5.73 25.54 22.89
CA LEU A 152 6.22 25.04 24.18
C LEU A 152 6.97 23.71 24.01
N THR A 153 7.79 23.35 24.99
CA THR A 153 8.53 22.07 24.93
C THR A 153 7.63 20.90 25.32
N PRO A 154 7.90 19.67 24.84
CA PRO A 154 7.14 18.48 25.24
C PRO A 154 6.97 18.31 26.76
N GLY A 155 7.95 18.74 27.57
CA GLY A 155 7.86 18.63 29.03
C GLY A 155 7.00 19.69 29.71
N MET A 156 6.49 20.66 28.95
CA MET A 156 5.56 21.70 29.42
C MET A 156 4.16 21.53 28.84
N ALA A 157 3.96 20.51 28.01
CA ALA A 157 2.65 20.16 27.46
C ALA A 157 1.87 19.41 28.53
#